data_AF-A0A1E3L100-F1
#
_entry.id   AF-A0A1E3L100-F1
#
_cell.length_a   1.000
_cell.length_b   1.000
_cell.length_c   1.000
_cell.angle_alpha   90.00
_cell.angle_beta   90.00
_cell.angle_gamma   90.00
#
_symmetry.space_group_name_H-M   'P 1'
#
loop_
_entity.id
_entity.type
_entity.pdbx_description
1 polymer ?
#
loop_
_entity_poly.entity_id
_entity_poly.type
_entity_poly.pdbx_seq_one_letter_code
_entity_poly.pdbx_strand_id
1 'polypeptide(L)'
;MILTIDIGDEEFDSIVDSSGEFQPIIFLNFASDIKGLYEFELANTVINIFDFEDQLQMQGFFSKEDSLFVFGKLKVQIDGVKGANLKWSKDKSLKKESEKYYNWPYTINKDDRVCYCGGYLSFLTDYYATLMIVTGSKYQIKLTFDLKESIPFNSMDNNSLQQAKLKQFQYKNENFQGKLFDTNFFKEYFLTGRKAIKDE
;
A
#
# COMPACT_ATOMS: atom_id res chain seq x y z
N MET A 1 2.31 -3.34 21.40
CA MET A 1 0.91 -3.84 21.41
C MET A 1 0.57 -4.01 19.96
N ILE A 2 0.18 -5.20 19.53
CA ILE A 2 -0.09 -5.44 18.12
C ILE A 2 -1.55 -5.07 17.86
N LEU A 3 -1.79 -4.26 16.83
CA LEU A 3 -3.10 -3.89 16.35
C LEU A 3 -3.34 -4.54 14.99
N THR A 4 -4.57 -4.94 14.73
CA THR A 4 -5.05 -5.42 13.44
C THR A 4 -6.30 -4.66 13.05
N ILE A 5 -6.30 -4.02 11.89
CA ILE A 5 -7.50 -3.39 11.31
C ILE A 5 -7.88 -4.11 10.02
N ASP A 6 -9.16 -4.38 9.86
CA ASP A 6 -9.76 -4.89 8.64
C ASP A 6 -10.32 -3.73 7.83
N ILE A 7 -9.81 -3.57 6.61
CA ILE A 7 -10.12 -2.47 5.69
C ILE A 7 -10.87 -2.96 4.45
N GLY A 8 -11.48 -4.15 4.52
CA GLY A 8 -12.07 -4.90 3.40
C GLY A 8 -13.12 -4.20 2.53
N ASP A 9 -13.59 -2.99 2.89
CA ASP A 9 -14.55 -2.21 2.10
C ASP A 9 -14.03 -0.83 1.67
N GLU A 10 -12.83 -0.45 2.13
CA GLU A 10 -12.20 0.84 1.83
C GLU A 10 -11.17 0.73 0.70
N GLU A 11 -10.89 1.86 0.05
CA GLU A 11 -9.85 1.92 -0.96
C GLU A 11 -8.47 1.76 -0.31
N PHE A 12 -7.80 0.62 -0.54
CA PHE A 12 -6.52 0.29 0.09
C PHE A 12 -5.49 1.43 0.07
N ASP A 13 -5.41 2.19 -1.02
CA ASP A 13 -4.51 3.34 -1.17
C ASP A 13 -4.99 4.63 -0.47
N SER A 14 -6.29 4.81 -0.27
CA SER A 14 -6.80 5.92 0.55
C SER A 14 -6.46 5.71 2.02
N ILE A 15 -6.31 4.45 2.42
CA ILE A 15 -5.90 4.07 3.77
C ILE A 15 -4.38 4.12 3.92
N VAL A 16 -3.63 3.68 2.92
CA VAL A 16 -2.17 3.55 2.98
C VAL A 16 -1.52 4.63 2.12
N ASP A 17 -1.37 5.84 2.69
CA ASP A 17 -0.90 7.02 1.95
C ASP A 17 0.63 7.08 1.83
N SER A 18 1.08 7.43 0.62
CA SER A 18 2.41 7.96 0.35
C SER A 18 2.27 9.46 0.15
N SER A 19 2.14 10.21 1.25
CA SER A 19 1.94 11.67 1.26
C SER A 19 3.05 12.48 0.55
N GLY A 20 4.02 11.81 -0.10
CA GLY A 20 5.21 12.38 -0.70
C GLY A 20 6.27 12.80 0.33
N GLU A 21 5.87 12.96 1.59
CA GLU A 21 6.73 13.34 2.72
C GLU A 21 7.58 12.17 3.24
N PHE A 22 7.12 10.93 3.03
CA PHE A 22 7.80 9.72 3.49
C PHE A 22 8.10 8.77 2.33
N GLN A 23 9.16 7.98 2.49
CA GLN A 23 9.59 6.98 1.53
C GLN A 23 9.18 5.60 2.03
N PRO A 24 8.01 5.06 1.60
CA PRO A 24 7.59 3.74 2.01
C PRO A 24 8.57 2.70 1.48
N ILE A 25 8.88 1.71 2.30
CA ILE A 25 9.69 0.55 1.94
C ILE A 25 8.74 -0.64 1.80
N ILE A 26 8.87 -1.40 0.71
CA ILE A 26 8.06 -2.59 0.47
C ILE A 26 8.93 -3.86 0.53
N PHE A 27 8.42 -4.85 1.27
CA PHE A 27 8.99 -6.18 1.43
C PHE A 27 8.09 -7.16 0.70
N LEU A 28 8.41 -7.44 -0.56
CA LEU A 28 7.66 -8.35 -1.41
C LEU A 28 8.18 -9.79 -1.29
N ASN A 29 7.26 -10.74 -1.31
CA ASN A 29 7.56 -12.15 -1.53
C ASN A 29 7.18 -12.52 -2.98
N PHE A 30 8.13 -13.03 -3.76
CA PHE A 30 7.91 -13.42 -5.15
C PHE A 30 7.44 -14.88 -5.24
N ALA A 31 6.29 -15.18 -4.64
CA ALA A 31 5.71 -16.50 -4.74
C ALA A 31 5.33 -16.84 -6.19
N SER A 32 5.44 -18.12 -6.58
CA SER A 32 5.09 -18.57 -7.94
C SER A 32 3.59 -18.46 -8.23
N ASP A 33 2.76 -18.49 -7.18
CA ASP A 33 1.31 -18.26 -7.24
C ASP A 33 0.91 -17.47 -5.99
N ILE A 34 -0.02 -16.54 -6.16
CA ILE A 34 -0.54 -15.66 -5.11
C ILE A 34 -2.07 -15.74 -4.99
N LYS A 35 -2.71 -16.68 -5.72
CA LYS A 35 -4.16 -16.83 -5.70
C LYS A 35 -4.67 -17.24 -4.33
N GLY A 36 -5.83 -16.69 -3.96
CA GLY A 36 -6.46 -16.93 -2.67
C GLY A 36 -5.93 -15.98 -1.60
N LEU A 37 -4.65 -16.08 -1.24
CA LEU A 37 -4.03 -15.25 -0.20
C LEU A 37 -2.68 -14.72 -0.66
N TYR A 38 -2.46 -13.41 -0.45
CA TYR A 38 -1.16 -12.79 -0.63
C TYR A 38 -0.79 -11.94 0.58
N GLU A 39 0.45 -12.07 1.03
CA GLU A 39 0.99 -11.34 2.17
C GLU A 39 2.29 -10.62 1.77
N PHE A 40 2.44 -9.39 2.25
CA PHE A 40 3.65 -8.60 2.12
C PHE A 40 3.77 -7.61 3.30
N GLU A 41 4.89 -6.91 3.41
CA GLU A 41 5.08 -5.92 4.46
C GLU A 41 5.42 -4.55 3.87
N LEU A 42 5.00 -3.51 4.58
CA LEU A 42 5.34 -2.11 4.35
C LEU A 42 6.06 -1.55 5.58
N ALA A 43 6.88 -0.52 5.40
CA ALA A 43 7.44 0.27 6.49
C ALA A 43 7.53 1.75 6.07
N ASN A 44 7.64 2.65 7.05
CA ASN A 44 7.59 4.10 6.86
C ASN A 44 6.32 4.53 6.13
N THR A 45 5.17 4.08 6.62
CA THR A 45 3.89 4.20 5.95
C THR A 45 2.89 4.92 6.83
N VAL A 46 2.10 5.82 6.23
CA VAL A 46 0.97 6.45 6.92
C VAL A 46 -0.26 5.59 6.71
N ILE A 47 -0.99 5.34 7.80
CA ILE A 47 -2.29 4.69 7.77
C ILE A 47 -3.37 5.67 8.24
N ASN A 48 -4.41 5.86 7.43
CA ASN A 48 -5.62 6.53 7.87
C ASN A 48 -6.41 5.56 8.76
N ILE A 49 -6.74 6.01 9.98
CA ILE A 49 -7.42 5.21 10.99
C ILE A 49 -8.80 5.75 11.37
N PHE A 50 -9.23 6.88 10.77
CA PHE A 50 -10.47 7.57 11.10
C PHE A 50 -11.70 6.66 11.01
N ASP A 51 -11.84 5.94 9.89
CA ASP A 51 -12.99 5.07 9.66
C ASP A 51 -12.93 3.74 10.44
N PHE A 52 -11.85 3.51 11.21
CA PHE A 52 -11.59 2.26 11.94
C PHE A 52 -11.53 2.44 13.46
N GLU A 53 -12.02 3.58 13.98
CA GLU A 53 -12.02 3.87 15.42
C GLU A 53 -12.63 2.74 16.26
N ASP A 54 -13.81 2.22 15.87
CA ASP A 54 -14.48 1.14 16.61
C ASP A 54 -13.61 -0.12 16.71
N GLN A 55 -12.93 -0.50 15.63
CA GLN A 55 -12.03 -1.66 15.61
C GLN A 55 -10.82 -1.46 16.54
N LEU A 56 -10.29 -0.23 16.57
CA LEU A 56 -9.17 0.14 17.41
C LEU A 56 -9.55 0.20 18.90
N GLN A 57 -10.72 0.77 19.22
CA GLN A 57 -11.23 0.86 20.58
C GLN A 57 -11.52 -0.54 21.16
N MET A 58 -12.06 -1.47 20.36
CA MET A 58 -12.24 -2.87 20.76
C MET A 58 -10.92 -3.56 21.12
N GLN A 59 -9.80 -3.12 20.53
CA GLN A 59 -8.47 -3.60 20.84
C GLN A 59 -7.82 -2.84 22.01
N GLY A 60 -8.46 -1.79 22.53
CA GLY A 60 -7.96 -0.98 23.64
C GLY A 60 -7.06 0.18 23.22
N PHE A 61 -7.09 0.57 21.94
CA PHE A 61 -6.37 1.73 21.43
C PHE A 61 -7.31 2.91 21.16
N PHE A 62 -6.92 4.09 21.65
CA PHE A 62 -7.64 5.35 21.46
C PHE A 62 -6.66 6.38 20.92
N SER A 63 -6.93 6.91 19.73
CA SER A 63 -6.19 8.01 19.13
C SER A 63 -7.07 9.27 19.11
N LYS A 64 -6.43 10.44 19.16
CA LYS A 64 -7.10 11.72 18.85
C LYS A 64 -6.81 12.19 17.44
N GLU A 65 -5.84 11.56 16.77
CA GLU A 65 -5.48 11.82 15.39
C GLU A 65 -6.11 10.78 14.48
N ASP A 66 -6.47 11.23 13.29
CA ASP A 66 -7.14 10.45 12.23
C ASP A 66 -6.16 9.53 11.49
N SER A 67 -4.86 9.62 11.76
CA SER A 67 -3.84 8.82 11.10
C SER A 67 -2.73 8.39 12.04
N LEU A 68 -2.04 7.30 11.69
CA LEU A 68 -0.81 6.87 12.34
C LEU A 68 0.32 6.81 11.32
N PHE A 69 1.52 7.20 11.73
CA PHE A 69 2.74 6.90 11.01
C PHE A 69 3.37 5.64 11.59
N VAL A 70 3.46 4.57 10.79
CA VAL A 70 4.09 3.30 11.16
C VAL A 70 5.52 3.29 10.62
N PHE A 71 6.49 3.47 11.52
CA PHE A 71 7.91 3.40 11.19
C PHE A 71 8.47 1.97 11.27
N GLY A 72 7.78 1.08 11.98
CA GLY A 72 8.01 -0.35 11.98
C GLY A 72 7.45 -1.07 10.77
N LYS A 73 7.35 -2.40 10.88
CA LYS A 73 6.75 -3.23 9.83
C LYS A 73 5.23 -3.31 10.00
N LEU A 74 4.54 -2.88 8.96
CA LEU A 74 3.12 -3.09 8.73
C LEU A 74 2.93 -4.33 7.86
N LYS A 75 2.38 -5.41 8.40
CA LYS A 75 1.98 -6.59 7.63
C LYS A 75 0.67 -6.29 6.90
N VAL A 76 0.65 -6.54 5.60
CA VAL A 76 -0.54 -6.49 4.75
C VAL A 76 -0.90 -7.92 4.35
N GLN A 77 -2.13 -8.30 4.64
CA GLN A 77 -2.73 -9.57 4.24
C GLN A 77 -3.94 -9.30 3.37
N ILE A 78 -3.96 -9.84 2.16
CA ILE A 78 -5.09 -9.73 1.23
C ILE A 78 -5.62 -11.12 0.91
N ASP A 79 -6.87 -11.36 1.31
CA ASP A 79 -7.64 -12.56 0.99
C ASP A 79 -8.50 -12.31 -0.26
N GLY A 80 -8.79 -13.37 -1.02
CA GLY A 80 -9.58 -13.30 -2.25
C GLY A 80 -8.79 -12.83 -3.49
N VAL A 81 -7.46 -12.96 -3.48
CA VAL A 81 -6.59 -12.55 -4.59
C VAL A 81 -6.81 -13.42 -5.83
N LYS A 82 -6.98 -12.79 -6.99
CA LYS A 82 -7.07 -13.44 -8.32
C LYS A 82 -5.74 -13.44 -9.07
N GLY A 83 -4.94 -12.41 -8.85
CA GLY A 83 -3.62 -12.20 -9.44
C GLY A 83 -3.15 -10.77 -9.21
N ALA A 84 -2.02 -10.39 -9.81
CA ALA A 84 -1.43 -9.07 -9.59
C ALA A 84 -0.47 -8.68 -10.71
N ASN A 85 -0.28 -7.37 -10.89
CA ASN A 85 0.80 -6.81 -11.68
C ASN A 85 1.80 -6.13 -10.77
N LEU A 86 3.08 -6.42 -11.00
CA LEU A 86 4.20 -5.76 -10.35
C LEU A 86 5.03 -5.05 -11.40
N LYS A 87 5.32 -3.78 -11.13
CA LYS A 87 6.30 -2.99 -11.87
C LYS A 87 7.37 -2.50 -10.93
N TRP A 88 8.63 -2.50 -11.37
CA TRP A 88 9.69 -1.79 -10.66
C TRP A 88 10.66 -1.14 -11.65
N SER A 89 11.24 -0.03 -11.20
CA SER A 89 12.18 0.77 -12.00
C SER A 89 13.25 1.38 -11.13
N LYS A 90 14.46 1.50 -11.68
CA LYS A 90 15.59 2.13 -11.01
C LYS A 90 15.37 3.63 -10.96
N ASP A 91 15.47 4.22 -9.78
CA ASP A 91 15.43 5.65 -9.58
C ASP A 91 16.82 6.24 -9.79
N LYS A 92 17.08 6.81 -10.98
CA LYS A 92 18.08 7.88 -11.18
C LYS A 92 17.67 8.83 -12.30
N SER A 93 17.86 10.11 -12.01
CA SER A 93 17.78 11.34 -12.80
C SER A 93 18.44 11.37 -14.20
N LEU A 94 18.82 10.25 -14.79
CA LEU A 94 19.50 10.20 -16.08
C LEU A 94 19.00 9.01 -16.91
N LYS A 95 18.07 9.31 -17.82
CA LYS A 95 17.61 8.47 -18.95
C LYS A 95 16.76 7.24 -18.54
N LYS A 96 15.72 7.00 -19.34
CA LYS A 96 14.83 5.83 -19.31
C LYS A 96 15.63 4.52 -19.21
N GLU A 97 15.88 3.99 -18.02
CA GLU A 97 16.51 2.68 -17.86
C GLU A 97 15.56 1.65 -17.22
N SER A 98 15.31 0.62 -18.01
CA SER A 98 14.64 -0.67 -17.75
C SER A 98 13.56 -0.68 -16.66
N GLU A 99 12.34 -0.33 -17.06
CA GLU A 99 11.17 -0.82 -16.34
C GLU A 99 11.10 -2.34 -16.48
N LYS A 100 10.88 -3.02 -15.36
CA LYS A 100 10.63 -4.46 -15.31
C LYS A 100 9.19 -4.68 -14.90
N TYR A 101 8.60 -5.71 -15.50
CA TYR A 101 7.22 -6.10 -15.27
C TYR A 101 7.19 -7.57 -14.93
N TYR A 102 6.35 -7.90 -13.97
CA TYR A 102 5.98 -9.26 -13.65
C TYR A 102 4.47 -9.30 -13.47
N ASN A 103 3.83 -10.32 -14.02
CA ASN A 103 2.39 -10.51 -13.92
C ASN A 103 2.09 -11.91 -13.38
N TRP A 104 1.24 -11.97 -12.36
CA TRP A 104 0.55 -13.18 -11.95
C TRP A 104 -0.78 -13.23 -12.69
N PRO A 105 -0.99 -14.15 -13.64
CA PRO A 105 -2.15 -14.12 -14.53
C PRO A 105 -3.50 -14.18 -13.81
N TYR A 106 -4.45 -13.37 -14.28
CA TYR A 106 -5.82 -13.32 -13.79
C TYR A 106 -6.80 -12.97 -14.93
N THR A 107 -8.09 -13.17 -14.67
CA THR A 107 -9.20 -12.69 -15.52
C THR A 107 -9.97 -11.65 -14.71
N ILE A 108 -10.38 -10.55 -15.34
CA ILE A 108 -11.17 -9.49 -14.68
C ILE A 108 -12.64 -9.81 -14.86
N ASN A 109 -13.37 -9.82 -13.76
CA ASN A 109 -14.82 -9.86 -13.74
C ASN A 109 -15.35 -8.54 -13.16
N LYS A 110 -16.58 -8.20 -13.54
CA LYS A 110 -17.34 -7.10 -12.96
C LYS A 110 -17.38 -7.24 -11.43
N ASP A 111 -17.28 -6.10 -10.77
CA ASP A 111 -17.23 -5.98 -9.31
C ASP A 111 -15.94 -6.49 -8.65
N ASP A 112 -14.95 -6.99 -9.41
CA ASP A 112 -13.58 -7.14 -8.90
C ASP A 112 -13.02 -5.79 -8.43
N ARG A 113 -12.08 -5.85 -7.48
CA ARG A 113 -11.41 -4.67 -6.94
C ARG A 113 -9.92 -4.71 -7.20
N VAL A 114 -9.31 -3.53 -7.27
CA VAL A 114 -7.86 -3.37 -7.39
C VAL A 114 -7.30 -2.69 -6.15
N CYS A 115 -6.41 -3.38 -5.46
CA CYS A 115 -5.58 -2.81 -4.40
C CYS A 115 -4.27 -2.33 -5.02
N TYR A 116 -3.82 -1.14 -4.65
CA TYR A 116 -2.57 -0.56 -5.16
C TYR A 116 -1.67 -0.19 -4.01
N CYS A 117 -0.41 -0.58 -4.08
CA CYS A 117 0.60 -0.11 -3.16
C CYS A 117 1.92 0.16 -3.90
N GLY A 118 2.76 1.00 -3.31
CA GLY A 118 4.08 1.28 -3.84
C GLY A 118 5.09 1.53 -2.74
N GLY A 119 6.35 1.31 -3.05
CA GLY A 119 7.45 1.54 -2.12
C GLY A 119 8.79 1.13 -2.72
N TYR A 120 9.86 1.61 -2.12
CA TYR A 120 11.21 1.17 -2.47
C TYR A 120 11.43 -0.28 -2.06
N LEU A 121 11.99 -1.09 -2.96
CA LEU A 121 12.26 -2.50 -2.69
C LEU A 121 13.30 -2.63 -1.58
N SER A 122 12.97 -3.36 -0.52
CA SER A 122 13.88 -3.62 0.61
C SER A 122 15.21 -4.28 0.22
N PHE A 123 15.23 -5.07 -0.85
CA PHE A 123 16.43 -5.79 -1.35
C PHE A 123 17.08 -5.12 -2.58
N LEU A 124 16.45 -4.10 -3.15
CA LEU A 124 16.95 -3.30 -4.27
C LEU A 124 16.58 -1.84 -4.01
N THR A 125 17.29 -1.22 -3.07
CA THR A 125 16.90 0.06 -2.46
C THR A 125 16.84 1.25 -3.43
N ASP A 126 17.48 1.14 -4.59
CA ASP A 126 17.40 2.13 -5.67
C ASP A 126 16.20 1.90 -6.60
N TYR A 127 15.32 0.93 -6.32
CA TYR A 127 14.19 0.59 -7.18
C TYR A 127 12.87 0.84 -6.46
N TYR A 128 12.03 1.67 -7.06
CA TYR A 128 10.65 1.83 -6.63
C TYR A 128 9.79 0.75 -7.27
N ALA A 129 9.10 -0.03 -6.46
CA ALA A 129 8.12 -1.01 -6.87
C ALA A 129 6.70 -0.45 -6.74
N THR A 130 5.85 -0.90 -7.64
CA THR A 130 4.43 -0.59 -7.71
C THR A 130 3.70 -1.88 -7.95
N LEU A 131 2.80 -2.22 -7.04
CA LEU A 131 2.05 -3.47 -7.04
C LEU A 131 0.56 -3.17 -7.13
N MET A 132 -0.11 -3.86 -8.05
CA MET A 132 -1.56 -3.85 -8.21
C MET A 132 -2.08 -5.26 -8.03
N ILE A 133 -2.94 -5.46 -7.05
CA ILE A 133 -3.49 -6.77 -6.71
C ILE A 133 -4.96 -6.75 -7.08
N VAL A 134 -5.38 -7.70 -7.90
CA VAL A 134 -6.79 -7.87 -8.28
C VAL A 134 -7.42 -8.86 -7.32
N THR A 135 -8.53 -8.47 -6.70
CA THR A 135 -9.32 -9.31 -5.80
C THR A 135 -10.71 -9.55 -6.36
N GLY A 136 -11.31 -10.68 -5.98
CA GLY A 136 -12.71 -10.97 -6.30
C GLY A 136 -13.68 -10.15 -5.45
N SER A 137 -14.98 -10.32 -5.69
CA SER A 137 -16.05 -9.59 -4.98
C SER A 137 -16.18 -9.92 -3.49
N LYS A 138 -15.60 -11.05 -3.04
CA LYS A 138 -15.46 -11.40 -1.62
C LYS A 138 -13.97 -11.38 -1.28
N TYR A 139 -13.50 -10.24 -0.79
CA TYR A 139 -12.11 -10.05 -0.40
C TYR A 139 -12.06 -9.49 1.02
N GLN A 140 -10.90 -9.60 1.65
CA GLN A 140 -10.64 -9.02 2.96
C GLN A 140 -9.22 -8.49 2.95
N ILE A 141 -8.99 -7.33 3.55
CA ILE A 141 -7.64 -6.77 3.66
C ILE A 141 -7.38 -6.45 5.12
N LYS A 142 -6.35 -7.08 5.68
CA LYS A 142 -5.94 -6.83 7.06
C LYS A 142 -4.59 -6.15 7.10
N LEU A 143 -4.52 -5.11 7.91
CA LEU A 143 -3.33 -4.38 8.25
C LEU A 143 -2.95 -4.72 9.69
N THR A 144 -1.76 -5.25 9.92
CA THR A 144 -1.28 -5.62 11.27
C THR A 144 0.05 -4.95 11.58
N PHE A 145 0.14 -4.22 12.69
CA PHE A 145 1.34 -3.44 13.07
C PHE A 145 1.52 -3.36 14.59
N ASP A 146 2.74 -3.13 15.06
CA ASP A 146 2.99 -2.86 16.49
C ASP A 146 2.83 -1.36 16.77
N LEU A 147 1.95 -1.03 17.70
CA LEU A 147 1.74 0.33 18.19
C LEU A 147 3.03 0.97 18.73
N LYS A 148 3.94 0.18 19.31
CA LYS A 148 5.25 0.67 19.77
C LYS A 148 6.14 1.16 18.62
N GLU A 149 5.85 0.72 17.41
CA GLU A 149 6.52 1.10 16.18
C GLU A 149 5.67 2.06 15.31
N SER A 150 4.76 2.78 15.96
CA SER A 150 3.92 3.79 15.34
C SER A 150 3.81 5.04 16.22
N ILE A 151 3.42 6.15 15.62
CA ILE A 151 3.05 7.38 16.33
C ILE A 151 1.79 7.98 15.72
N PRO A 152 0.95 8.68 16.50
CA PRO A 152 -0.12 9.51 15.95
C PRO A 152 0.43 10.51 14.94
N PHE A 153 -0.27 10.67 13.81
CA PHE A 153 0.20 11.46 12.69
C PHE A 153 -0.87 12.41 12.18
N ASN A 154 -0.47 13.66 11.96
CA ASN A 154 -1.28 14.70 11.36
C ASN A 154 -0.45 15.43 10.30
N SER A 155 -0.80 15.27 9.04
CA SER A 155 -0.07 15.86 7.91
C SER A 155 -0.11 17.40 7.90
N MET A 156 -1.04 18.02 8.63
CA MET A 156 -1.20 19.46 8.71
C MET A 156 -0.46 20.07 9.93
N ASP A 157 0.06 19.24 10.85
CA ASP A 157 0.86 19.69 12.00
C ASP A 157 2.36 19.45 11.77
N ASN A 158 3.11 20.55 11.71
CA ASN A 158 4.57 20.53 11.55
C ASN A 158 5.29 19.77 12.67
N ASN A 159 4.77 19.78 13.90
CA ASN A 159 5.40 19.03 14.99
C ASN A 159 5.23 17.52 14.78
N SER A 160 4.05 17.08 14.34
CA SER A 160 3.78 15.68 13.98
C SER A 160 4.69 15.21 12.83
N LEU A 161 4.82 16.01 11.78
CA LEU A 161 5.76 15.76 10.67
C LEU A 161 7.21 15.62 11.13
N GLN A 162 7.69 16.48 12.02
CA GLN A 162 9.05 16.41 12.54
C GLN A 162 9.28 15.15 13.40
N GLN A 163 8.33 14.80 14.26
CA GLN A 163 8.42 13.58 15.06
C GLN A 163 8.46 12.32 14.20
N ALA A 164 7.63 12.26 13.15
CA ALA A 164 7.65 11.17 12.17
C ALA A 164 9.01 11.09 11.45
N LYS A 165 9.54 12.22 10.97
CA LYS A 165 10.88 12.28 10.31
C LYS A 165 12.03 11.84 11.23
N LEU A 166 11.95 12.12 12.53
CA LEU A 166 12.96 11.68 13.51
C LEU A 166 12.90 10.17 13.80
N LYS A 167 11.72 9.55 13.71
CA LYS A 167 11.51 8.12 13.93
C LYS A 167 11.64 7.28 12.67
N GLN A 168 11.53 7.91 11.51
CA GLN A 168 11.70 7.28 10.22
C GLN A 168 13.05 6.57 10.12
N PHE A 169 13.03 5.34 9.61
CA PHE A 169 14.26 4.64 9.27
C PHE A 169 14.94 5.37 8.10
N GLN A 170 16.17 5.85 8.29
CA GLN A 170 16.81 6.72 7.29
C GLN A 170 17.29 5.92 6.06
N TYR A 171 16.72 6.25 4.91
CA TYR A 171 17.33 6.06 3.59
C TYR A 171 17.00 7.28 2.74
N LYS A 172 17.90 7.66 1.82
CA LYS A 172 17.74 8.84 0.96
C LYS A 172 17.50 8.40 -0.49
N ASN A 173 16.36 8.77 -1.08
CA ASN A 173 16.29 9.16 -2.49
C ASN A 173 14.97 9.83 -2.96
N GLU A 174 15.06 10.69 -3.97
CA GLU A 174 14.03 11.65 -4.40
C GLU A 174 13.04 11.09 -5.45
N ASN A 175 11.78 11.56 -5.39
CA ASN A 175 10.57 11.05 -6.06
C ASN A 175 10.62 10.81 -7.59
N PHE A 176 10.08 9.66 -8.07
CA PHE A 176 9.30 9.51 -9.33
C PHE A 176 8.42 8.23 -9.38
N GLN A 177 7.40 8.24 -10.26
CA GLN A 177 6.12 7.51 -10.15
C GLN A 177 5.95 6.36 -11.18
N GLY A 178 5.21 5.28 -10.85
CA GLY A 178 5.18 4.01 -11.61
C GLY A 178 3.83 3.52 -12.20
N LYS A 179 3.79 3.32 -13.54
CA LYS A 179 2.78 2.70 -14.43
C LYS A 179 1.69 1.73 -13.88
N LEU A 180 0.77 2.29 -13.12
CA LEU A 180 -0.68 2.27 -13.40
C LEU A 180 -1.09 3.34 -14.46
N PHE A 181 -0.13 3.79 -15.28
CA PHE A 181 -0.09 5.05 -16.03
C PHE A 181 -0.49 4.87 -17.50
N ASP A 182 -1.08 3.73 -17.86
CA ASP A 182 -1.92 3.69 -19.05
C ASP A 182 -3.33 4.14 -18.63
N THR A 183 -3.56 5.44 -18.76
CA THR A 183 -4.81 6.09 -18.36
C THR A 183 -6.00 5.57 -19.15
N ASN A 184 -5.80 5.03 -20.36
CA ASN A 184 -6.90 4.61 -21.22
C ASN A 184 -7.43 3.24 -20.81
N PHE A 185 -6.55 2.26 -20.58
CA PHE A 185 -6.97 0.95 -20.06
C PHE A 185 -7.64 1.08 -18.69
N PHE A 186 -7.05 1.86 -17.78
CA PHE A 186 -7.61 2.05 -16.45
C PHE A 186 -9.01 2.69 -16.50
N LYS A 187 -9.20 3.76 -17.29
CA LYS A 187 -10.51 4.40 -17.47
C LYS A 187 -11.54 3.51 -18.16
N GLU A 188 -11.10 2.61 -19.03
CA GLU A 188 -12.00 1.76 -19.79
C GLU A 188 -12.62 0.65 -18.93
N TYR A 189 -11.86 0.07 -18.00
CA TYR A 189 -12.28 -1.09 -17.21
C TYR A 189 -12.61 -0.76 -15.75
N PHE A 190 -12.17 0.39 -15.23
CA PHE A 190 -12.33 0.79 -13.83
C PHE A 190 -12.82 2.24 -13.66
N LEU A 191 -13.65 2.49 -12.64
CA LEU A 191 -14.04 3.84 -12.21
C LEU A 191 -13.04 4.43 -11.20
N THR A 192 -13.14 5.74 -10.93
CA THR A 192 -12.67 6.32 -9.67
C THR A 192 -13.18 5.45 -8.51
N GLY A 193 -12.26 4.91 -7.72
CA GLY A 193 -12.54 3.93 -6.67
C GLY A 193 -12.41 2.45 -7.03
N ARG A 194 -11.70 2.15 -8.13
CA ARG A 194 -11.00 0.86 -8.35
C ARG A 194 -11.90 -0.37 -8.43
N LYS A 195 -13.17 -0.17 -8.77
CA LYS A 195 -14.16 -1.22 -9.03
C LYS A 195 -14.27 -1.48 -10.52
N ALA A 196 -14.14 -2.74 -10.93
CA ALA A 196 -14.33 -3.16 -12.31
C ALA A 196 -15.80 -3.00 -12.74
N ILE A 197 -16.03 -2.37 -13.90
CA ILE A 197 -17.38 -2.09 -14.41
C ILE A 197 -17.83 -3.02 -15.56
N LYS A 198 -16.91 -3.82 -16.13
CA LYS A 198 -17.14 -4.79 -17.19
C LYS A 198 -16.09 -5.92 -17.16
N ASP A 199 -16.40 -7.05 -17.78
CA ASP A 199 -15.55 -8.26 -17.84
C ASP A 199 -14.51 -8.17 -18.97
N GLU A 200 -13.41 -8.95 -18.87
CA GLU A 200 -12.38 -9.15 -19.90
C GLU A 200 -12.20 -10.64 -20.26
#